data_AF-A0A524G333-F1
#
_entry.id   AF-A0A524G333-F1
#
_cell.length_a   1.000
_cell.length_b   1.000
_cell.length_c   1.000
_cell.angle_alpha   90.00
_cell.angle_beta   90.00
_cell.angle_gamma   90.00
#
_symmetry.space_group_name_H-M   'P 1'
#
loop_
_entity.id
_entity.type
_entity.pdbx_description
1 polymer ?
#
loop_
_entity_poly.entity_id
_entity_poly.type
_entity_poly.pdbx_seq_one_letter_code
_entity_poly.pdbx_strand_id
1 'polypeptide(L)'
;MNESDDDNIQYTTHEGGRVERIMRALELTQGVEIARRYLAMNAFDGALTMLGLILGGLFTINPSNPTPGFNAILLAAAGTSIAMAISGFSGSYLAESAERDREVDEMGKAMLSDMSGSMYAKASRTTSVVVAIIDGASPAIAGFLVVIPLFFVPLGLLDYHIAFYIGIIICMALLFVLGLFLGAVSKKNMWSYGAKTLFAGILTAVLMLLVSWLTGASG
;
A
#
# COMPACT_ATOMS: atom_id res chain seq x y z
N MET A 1 3.05 -55.95 25.77
CA MET A 1 2.99 -56.44 24.38
C MET A 1 1.55 -56.24 23.93
N ASN A 2 1.20 -55.29 23.07
CA ASN A 2 1.93 -54.66 21.98
C ASN A 2 1.69 -53.14 21.92
N GLU A 3 2.75 -52.45 21.50
CA GLU A 3 2.79 -51.10 20.94
C GLU A 3 2.09 -51.04 19.56
N SER A 4 1.97 -49.81 19.02
CA SER A 4 1.49 -49.38 17.70
C SER A 4 0.01 -48.94 17.71
N ASP A 5 -0.38 -47.72 17.37
CA ASP A 5 0.15 -46.79 16.37
C ASP A 5 0.08 -45.34 16.88
N ASP A 6 1.26 -44.76 17.14
CA ASP A 6 1.44 -43.33 17.29
C ASP A 6 1.57 -42.79 15.86
N ASP A 7 0.50 -42.19 15.33
CA ASP A 7 0.47 -41.56 14.01
C ASP A 7 1.46 -40.38 14.02
N ASN A 8 2.71 -40.72 13.72
CA ASN A 8 3.80 -39.81 13.42
C ASN A 8 3.42 -39.07 12.14
N ILE A 9 2.70 -37.95 12.29
CA ILE A 9 2.56 -36.93 11.25
C ILE A 9 3.95 -36.33 11.06
N GLN A 10 4.74 -37.05 10.28
CA GLN A 10 6.04 -36.64 9.82
C GLN A 10 5.78 -35.47 8.87
N TYR A 11 5.88 -34.24 9.36
CA TYR A 11 5.86 -33.04 8.53
C TYR A 11 6.97 -33.20 7.49
N THR A 12 6.57 -33.56 6.26
CA THR A 12 7.48 -33.83 5.16
C THR A 12 8.34 -32.60 4.92
N THR A 13 9.63 -32.76 5.23
CA THR A 13 10.64 -31.73 5.03
C THR A 13 11.09 -31.80 3.56
N HIS A 14 11.00 -30.65 2.89
CA HIS A 14 11.76 -30.29 1.67
C HIS A 14 11.23 -30.61 0.26
N GLU A 15 9.96 -30.34 -0.08
CA GLU A 15 9.53 -30.34 -1.50
C GLU A 15 8.79 -29.10 -2.01
N GLY A 16 8.95 -27.94 -1.34
CA GLY A 16 8.37 -26.68 -1.82
C GLY A 16 9.39 -25.74 -2.48
N GLY A 17 9.02 -25.17 -3.63
CA GLY A 17 9.76 -24.06 -4.27
C GLY A 17 9.85 -22.81 -3.37
N ARG A 18 10.71 -21.83 -3.71
CA ARG A 18 10.93 -20.62 -2.86
C ARG A 18 9.62 -19.89 -2.50
N VAL A 19 8.67 -19.84 -3.44
CA VAL A 19 7.35 -19.21 -3.26
C VAL A 19 6.50 -19.95 -2.23
N GLU A 20 6.50 -21.28 -2.27
CA GLU A 20 5.69 -22.11 -1.38
C GLU A 20 6.18 -22.05 0.06
N ARG A 21 7.50 -21.93 0.26
CA ARG A 21 8.07 -21.68 1.60
C ARG A 21 7.65 -20.33 2.16
N ILE A 22 7.60 -19.29 1.32
CA ILE A 22 7.14 -17.96 1.73
C ILE A 22 5.65 -18.00 2.05
N MET A 23 4.83 -18.63 1.20
CA MET A 23 3.39 -18.74 1.44
C MET A 23 3.10 -19.49 2.74
N ARG A 24 3.77 -20.62 2.98
CA ARG A 24 3.62 -21.37 4.24
C ARG A 24 4.04 -20.52 5.44
N ALA A 25 5.11 -19.74 5.35
CA ALA A 25 5.51 -18.82 6.41
C ALA A 25 4.42 -17.77 6.69
N LEU A 26 3.83 -17.17 5.66
CA LEU A 26 2.73 -16.21 5.79
C LEU A 26 1.47 -16.84 6.39
N GLU A 27 1.13 -18.08 6.02
CA GLU A 27 -0.03 -18.78 6.57
C GLU A 27 0.16 -19.10 8.06
N LEU A 28 1.34 -19.58 8.43
CA LEU A 28 1.68 -19.92 9.82
C LEU A 28 1.58 -18.73 10.77
N THR A 29 1.88 -17.51 10.29
CA THR A 29 1.92 -16.30 11.12
C THR A 29 0.79 -15.32 10.82
N GLN A 30 -0.27 -15.76 10.13
CA GLN A 30 -1.39 -14.90 9.68
C GLN A 30 -0.95 -13.69 8.81
N GLY A 31 0.25 -13.78 8.22
CA GLY A 31 0.87 -12.74 7.40
C GLY A 31 0.09 -12.41 6.13
N VAL A 32 -0.65 -13.37 5.57
CA VAL A 32 -1.50 -13.13 4.38
C VAL A 32 -2.59 -12.11 4.67
N GLU A 33 -3.19 -12.14 5.85
CA GLU A 33 -4.26 -11.23 6.24
C GLU A 33 -3.72 -9.81 6.47
N ILE A 34 -2.57 -9.72 7.13
CA ILE A 34 -1.85 -8.45 7.37
C ILE A 34 -1.43 -7.83 6.03
N ALA A 35 -0.80 -8.61 5.17
CA ALA A 35 -0.38 -8.19 3.83
C ALA A 35 -1.56 -7.65 3.01
N ARG A 36 -2.69 -8.35 3.01
CA ARG A 36 -3.90 -7.93 2.29
C ARG A 36 -4.44 -6.60 2.81
N ARG A 37 -4.43 -6.41 4.13
CA ARG A 37 -4.86 -5.16 4.78
C ARG A 37 -3.95 -3.99 4.40
N TYR A 38 -2.64 -4.17 4.51
CA TYR A 38 -1.66 -3.12 4.16
C TYR A 38 -1.66 -2.79 2.68
N LEU A 39 -1.84 -3.80 1.81
CA LEU A 39 -2.04 -3.57 0.39
C LEU A 39 -3.23 -2.63 0.15
N ALA A 40 -4.39 -2.94 0.72
CA ALA A 40 -5.59 -2.14 0.51
C ALA A 40 -5.50 -0.73 1.11
N MET A 41 -5.05 -0.62 2.36
CA MET A 41 -4.96 0.65 3.10
C MET A 41 -3.95 1.58 2.46
N ASN A 42 -2.76 1.09 2.13
CA ASN A 42 -1.71 1.97 1.63
C ASN A 42 -1.89 2.29 0.15
N ALA A 43 -2.44 1.39 -0.67
CA ALA A 43 -2.78 1.75 -2.06
C ALA A 43 -3.80 2.90 -2.09
N PHE A 44 -4.75 2.89 -1.15
CA PHE A 44 -5.72 3.97 -0.99
C PHE A 44 -5.03 5.30 -0.62
N ASP A 45 -4.09 5.27 0.33
CA ASP A 45 -3.31 6.45 0.73
C ASP A 45 -2.43 6.98 -0.42
N GLY A 46 -1.79 6.10 -1.18
CA GLY A 46 -1.01 6.46 -2.37
C GLY A 46 -1.86 7.15 -3.42
N ALA A 47 -3.07 6.63 -3.70
CA ALA A 47 -3.99 7.23 -4.64
C ALA A 47 -4.48 8.62 -4.18
N LEU A 48 -4.95 8.74 -2.92
CA LEU A 48 -5.43 10.03 -2.39
C LEU A 48 -4.33 11.09 -2.31
N THR A 49 -3.10 10.69 -1.98
CA THR A 49 -1.98 11.64 -1.90
C THR A 49 -1.65 12.21 -3.27
N MET A 50 -1.66 11.37 -4.32
CA MET A 50 -1.45 11.85 -5.69
C MET A 50 -2.63 12.68 -6.20
N LEU A 51 -3.87 12.36 -5.80
CA LEU A 51 -5.01 13.22 -6.09
C LEU A 51 -4.81 14.63 -5.50
N GLY A 52 -4.32 14.72 -4.26
CA GLY A 52 -3.97 15.99 -3.62
C GLY A 52 -2.92 16.77 -4.41
N LEU A 53 -1.84 16.12 -4.87
CA LEU A 53 -0.81 16.77 -5.68
C LEU A 53 -1.33 17.23 -7.04
N ILE A 54 -2.13 16.41 -7.73
CA ILE A 54 -2.73 16.77 -9.03
C ILE A 54 -3.67 17.96 -8.87
N LEU A 55 -4.55 17.96 -7.87
CA LEU A 55 -5.46 19.07 -7.60
C LEU A 55 -4.71 20.33 -7.19
N GLY A 56 -3.68 20.21 -6.35
CA GLY A 56 -2.80 21.32 -5.99
C GLY A 56 -2.14 21.95 -7.21
N GLY A 57 -1.61 21.13 -8.12
CA GLY A 57 -1.09 21.58 -9.40
C GLY A 57 -2.15 22.28 -10.25
N LEU A 58 -3.34 21.69 -10.36
CA LEU A 58 -4.43 22.23 -11.17
C LEU A 58 -4.86 23.63 -10.69
N PHE A 59 -4.83 23.87 -9.38
CA PHE A 59 -5.20 25.16 -8.80
C PHE A 59 -4.09 26.21 -8.81
N THR A 60 -2.81 25.80 -8.81
CA THR A 60 -1.68 26.73 -8.59
C THR A 60 -0.84 27.02 -9.84
N ILE A 61 -0.91 26.20 -10.89
CA ILE A 61 -0.11 26.41 -12.10
C ILE A 61 -0.59 27.67 -12.83
N ASN A 62 0.35 28.58 -13.09
CA ASN A 62 0.10 29.79 -13.88
C ASN A 62 -0.08 29.44 -15.37
N PRO A 63 -1.24 29.71 -15.99
CA PRO A 63 -1.49 29.39 -17.40
C PRO A 63 -0.56 30.12 -18.38
N SER A 64 -0.04 31.29 -18.01
CA SER A 64 0.87 32.08 -18.86
C SER A 64 2.30 31.52 -18.88
N ASN A 65 2.66 30.75 -17.86
CA ASN A 65 3.97 30.10 -17.75
C ASN A 65 3.87 28.80 -16.94
N PRO A 66 3.30 27.73 -17.52
CA PRO A 66 2.94 26.53 -16.78
C PRO A 66 4.14 25.64 -16.43
N THR A 67 5.24 25.73 -17.18
CA THR A 67 6.39 24.81 -17.11
C THR A 67 7.01 24.68 -15.72
N PRO A 68 7.30 25.76 -14.96
CA PRO A 68 7.92 25.61 -13.64
C PRO A 68 7.01 24.91 -12.63
N GLY A 69 5.72 25.28 -12.61
CA GLY A 69 4.74 24.68 -11.71
C GLY A 69 4.46 23.22 -12.06
N PHE A 70 4.32 22.91 -13.35
CA PHE A 70 4.15 21.54 -13.82
C PHE A 70 5.34 20.65 -13.44
N ASN A 71 6.57 21.10 -13.71
CA ASN A 71 7.78 20.34 -13.37
C ASN A 71 7.91 20.12 -11.86
N ALA A 72 7.54 21.11 -11.04
CA ALA A 72 7.51 20.97 -9.59
C ALA A 72 6.52 19.89 -9.14
N ILE A 73 5.30 19.86 -9.71
CA ILE A 73 4.29 18.84 -9.39
C ILE A 73 4.71 17.45 -9.86
N LEU A 74 5.27 17.33 -11.07
CA LEU A 74 5.76 16.05 -11.58
C LEU A 74 6.90 15.49 -10.71
N LEU A 75 7.86 16.34 -10.33
CA LEU A 75 8.95 15.96 -9.46
C LEU A 75 8.47 15.64 -8.03
N ALA A 76 7.54 16.43 -7.50
CA ALA A 76 6.92 16.18 -6.19
C ALA A 76 6.18 14.84 -6.20
N ALA A 77 5.37 14.55 -7.23
CA ALA A 77 4.66 13.29 -7.37
C ALA A 77 5.62 12.09 -7.44
N ALA A 78 6.63 12.15 -8.30
CA ALA A 78 7.64 11.09 -8.41
C ALA A 78 8.41 10.91 -7.08
N GLY A 79 8.84 12.02 -6.48
CA GLY A 79 9.54 12.04 -5.19
C GLY A 79 8.70 11.47 -4.05
N THR A 80 7.43 11.84 -3.97
CA THR A 80 6.48 11.32 -2.97
C THR A 80 6.24 9.83 -3.16
N SER A 81 6.08 9.31 -4.38
CA SER A 81 5.97 7.86 -4.63
C SER A 81 7.20 7.10 -4.14
N ILE A 82 8.40 7.60 -4.42
CA ILE A 82 9.66 6.98 -3.96
C ILE A 82 9.77 7.06 -2.44
N ALA A 83 9.45 8.22 -1.87
CA ALA A 83 9.46 8.42 -0.42
C ALA A 83 8.50 7.46 0.28
N MET A 84 7.27 7.30 -0.23
CA MET A 84 6.29 6.33 0.28
C MET A 84 6.79 4.89 0.20
N ALA A 85 7.47 4.52 -0.89
CA ALA A 85 8.05 3.18 -1.03
C ALA A 85 9.07 2.91 0.07
N ILE A 86 10.01 3.85 0.26
CA ILE A 86 11.09 3.72 1.24
C ILE A 86 10.54 3.80 2.67
N SER A 87 9.62 4.74 2.94
CA SER A 87 9.06 4.96 4.28
C SER A 87 8.12 3.84 4.70
N GLY A 88 7.26 3.35 3.79
CA GLY A 88 6.38 2.21 4.04
C GLY A 88 7.18 0.95 4.29
N PHE A 89 8.15 0.64 3.42
CA PHE A 89 9.02 -0.52 3.61
C PHE A 89 9.79 -0.45 4.93
N SER A 90 10.52 0.65 5.16
CA SER A 90 11.40 0.76 6.33
C SER A 90 10.60 0.84 7.64
N GLY A 91 9.51 1.61 7.64
CA GLY A 91 8.64 1.78 8.81
C GLY A 91 7.92 0.49 9.18
N SER A 92 7.30 -0.17 8.21
CA SER A 92 6.61 -1.45 8.41
C SER A 92 7.59 -2.56 8.79
N TYR A 93 8.76 -2.63 8.15
CA TYR A 93 9.78 -3.63 8.51
C TYR A 93 10.23 -3.48 9.97
N LEU A 94 10.56 -2.26 10.40
CA LEU A 94 11.04 -2.03 11.76
C LEU A 94 9.95 -2.30 12.80
N ALA A 95 8.72 -1.83 12.55
CA ALA A 95 7.60 -2.03 13.46
C ALA A 95 7.18 -3.51 13.53
N GLU A 96 6.96 -4.16 12.40
CA GLU A 96 6.51 -5.55 12.33
C GLU A 96 7.59 -6.50 12.83
N SER A 97 8.88 -6.22 12.57
CA SER A 97 9.97 -7.05 13.12
C SER A 97 10.08 -6.91 14.64
N ALA A 98 9.92 -5.70 15.19
CA ALA A 98 9.94 -5.50 16.63
C ALA A 98 8.79 -6.20 17.35
N GLU A 99 7.57 -6.12 16.79
CA GLU A 99 6.39 -6.78 17.37
C GLU A 99 6.54 -8.30 17.32
N ARG A 100 7.03 -8.83 16.21
CA ARG A 100 7.26 -10.26 16.00
C ARG A 100 8.39 -10.83 16.86
N ASP A 101 9.48 -10.09 17.04
CA ASP A 101 10.57 -10.51 17.94
C ASP A 101 10.09 -10.50 19.40
N ARG A 102 9.25 -9.53 19.78
CA ARG A 102 8.60 -9.50 21.10
C ARG A 102 7.66 -10.70 21.30
N GLU A 103 6.84 -11.02 20.30
CA GLU A 103 5.92 -12.17 20.34
C GLU A 103 6.69 -13.49 20.57
N VAL A 104 7.82 -13.68 19.87
CA VAL A 104 8.68 -14.87 20.04
C VAL A 104 9.30 -14.92 21.44
N ASP A 105 9.76 -13.79 21.98
CA ASP A 105 10.33 -13.71 23.33
C ASP A 105 9.30 -14.01 24.42
N GLU A 106 8.07 -13.50 24.28
CA GLU A 106 6.96 -13.81 25.21
C GLU A 106 6.60 -15.29 25.17
N MET A 107 6.56 -15.91 23.99
CA MET A 107 6.37 -17.38 23.87
C MET A 107 7.51 -18.16 24.53
N GLY A 108 8.76 -17.74 24.33
CA GLY A 108 9.93 -18.40 24.95
C GLY A 108 9.89 -18.35 26.47
N LYS A 109 9.53 -17.19 27.04
CA LYS A 109 9.33 -17.02 28.49
C LYS A 109 8.24 -17.93 29.03
N ALA A 110 7.11 -18.04 28.33
CA ALA A 110 6.02 -18.93 28.73
C ALA A 110 6.42 -20.41 28.72
N MET A 111 7.31 -20.80 27.79
CA MET A 111 7.82 -22.17 27.66
C MET A 111 9.10 -22.45 28.45
N LEU A 112 9.65 -21.43 29.15
CA LEU A 112 10.96 -21.49 29.82
C LEU A 112 12.08 -22.00 28.89
N SER A 113 12.02 -21.62 27.62
CA SER A 113 12.91 -22.07 26.55
C SER A 113 13.22 -20.93 25.58
N ASP A 114 14.43 -20.90 25.01
CA ASP A 114 14.73 -19.98 23.92
C ASP A 114 13.99 -20.43 22.64
N MET A 115 13.15 -19.55 22.10
CA MET A 115 12.36 -19.77 20.88
C MET A 115 12.91 -19.02 19.66
N SER A 116 14.02 -18.28 19.80
CA SER A 116 14.60 -17.47 18.73
C SER A 116 15.02 -18.30 17.50
N GLY A 117 15.44 -19.55 17.71
CA GLY A 117 15.82 -20.50 16.66
C GLY A 117 14.66 -21.31 16.06
N SER A 118 13.44 -21.16 16.59
CA SER A 118 12.29 -21.99 16.23
C SER A 118 11.83 -21.77 14.78
N MET A 119 11.09 -22.75 14.24
CA MET A 119 10.46 -22.60 12.92
C MET A 119 9.49 -21.40 12.88
N TYR A 120 8.79 -21.16 13.99
CA TYR A 120 7.90 -20.01 14.12
C TYR A 120 8.67 -18.69 14.01
N ALA A 121 9.78 -18.54 14.73
CA ALA A 121 10.61 -17.33 14.68
C ALA A 121 11.15 -17.04 13.26
N LYS A 122 11.56 -18.08 12.53
CA LYS A 122 12.01 -17.94 11.13
C LYS A 122 10.87 -17.55 10.17
N ALA A 123 9.70 -18.14 10.35
CA ALA A 123 8.50 -17.78 9.59
C ALA A 123 8.09 -16.34 9.86
N SER A 124 8.09 -15.95 11.13
CA SER A 124 7.80 -14.61 11.65
C SER A 124 8.67 -13.52 11.02
N ARG A 125 10.01 -13.71 10.98
CA ARG A 125 10.94 -12.79 10.28
C ARG A 125 10.67 -12.71 8.78
N THR A 126 10.36 -13.84 8.14
CA THR A 126 10.05 -13.87 6.69
C THR A 126 8.77 -13.08 6.41
N THR A 127 7.75 -13.25 7.24
CA THR A 127 6.49 -12.50 7.13
C THR A 127 6.72 -11.01 7.31
N SER A 128 7.54 -10.57 8.27
CA SER A 128 7.84 -9.14 8.46
C SER A 128 8.45 -8.51 7.21
N VAL A 129 9.37 -9.22 6.53
CA VAL A 129 9.94 -8.74 5.25
C VAL A 129 8.88 -8.64 4.16
N VAL A 130 8.05 -9.67 3.99
CA VAL A 130 7.02 -9.68 2.93
C VAL A 130 5.96 -8.61 3.17
N VAL A 131 5.48 -8.47 4.40
CA VAL A 131 4.52 -7.45 4.80
C VAL A 131 5.09 -6.06 4.53
N ALA A 132 6.34 -5.81 4.90
CA ALA A 132 7.00 -4.53 4.62
C ALA A 132 7.15 -4.22 3.12
N ILE A 133 7.47 -5.22 2.29
CA ILE A 133 7.51 -5.04 0.83
C ILE A 133 6.15 -4.62 0.30
N ILE A 134 5.09 -5.28 0.75
CA ILE A 134 3.71 -4.98 0.32
C ILE A 134 3.30 -3.59 0.80
N ASP A 135 3.63 -3.25 2.05
CA ASP A 135 3.35 -1.97 2.67
C ASP A 135 3.97 -0.79 1.92
N GLY A 136 5.25 -0.91 1.51
CA GLY A 136 5.94 0.12 0.73
C GLY A 136 5.56 0.13 -0.76
N ALA A 137 5.44 -1.04 -1.39
CA ALA A 137 5.17 -1.12 -2.83
C ALA A 137 3.74 -0.66 -3.17
N SER A 138 2.78 -0.98 -2.31
CA SER A 138 1.36 -0.68 -2.54
C SER A 138 1.06 0.82 -2.79
N PRO A 139 1.39 1.77 -1.90
CA PRO A 139 1.14 3.19 -2.11
C PRO A 139 1.93 3.74 -3.29
N ALA A 140 3.16 3.27 -3.47
CA ALA A 140 4.04 3.73 -4.55
C ALA A 140 3.47 3.37 -5.93
N ILE A 141 3.01 2.13 -6.11
CA ILE A 141 2.38 1.65 -7.35
C ILE A 141 1.06 2.38 -7.58
N ALA A 142 0.20 2.46 -6.56
CA ALA A 142 -1.09 3.14 -6.67
C ALA A 142 -0.93 4.62 -7.04
N GLY A 143 -0.01 5.32 -6.36
CA GLY A 143 0.33 6.69 -6.67
C GLY A 143 0.91 6.84 -8.08
N PHE A 144 1.85 5.97 -8.46
CA PHE A 144 2.45 5.99 -9.79
C PHE A 144 1.39 5.84 -10.89
N LEU A 145 0.46 4.89 -10.75
CA LEU A 145 -0.65 4.70 -11.70
C LEU A 145 -1.46 5.98 -11.92
N VAL A 146 -1.70 6.75 -10.86
CA VAL A 146 -2.43 8.03 -10.92
C VAL A 146 -1.66 9.09 -11.70
N VAL A 147 -0.33 9.12 -11.59
CA VAL A 147 0.51 10.18 -12.18
C VAL A 147 1.13 9.81 -13.53
N ILE A 148 0.97 8.56 -14.00
CA ILE A 148 1.40 8.11 -15.33
C ILE A 148 1.04 9.12 -16.43
N PRO A 149 -0.19 9.69 -16.51
CA PRO A 149 -0.55 10.63 -17.56
C PRO A 149 0.35 11.87 -17.62
N LEU A 150 0.88 12.32 -16.49
CA LEU A 150 1.72 13.52 -16.42
C LEU A 150 3.07 13.30 -17.10
N PHE A 151 3.61 12.08 -17.10
CA PHE A 151 4.88 11.77 -17.78
C PHE A 151 4.81 11.90 -19.31
N PHE A 152 3.60 11.94 -19.89
CA PHE A 152 3.41 12.15 -21.32
C PHE A 152 3.43 13.62 -21.74
N VAL A 153 3.35 14.57 -20.80
CA VAL A 153 3.37 16.01 -21.10
C VAL A 153 4.75 16.47 -21.57
N PRO A 154 5.88 16.13 -20.91
CA PRO A 154 7.22 16.49 -21.42
C PRO A 154 7.55 15.86 -22.77
N LEU A 155 6.88 14.75 -23.13
CA LEU A 155 7.03 14.07 -24.43
C LEU A 155 6.23 14.75 -25.55
N GLY A 156 5.44 15.79 -25.23
CA GLY A 156 4.58 16.49 -26.20
C GLY A 156 3.35 15.69 -26.64
N LEU A 157 3.01 14.59 -25.94
CA LEU A 157 1.89 13.72 -26.29
C LEU A 157 0.55 14.19 -25.69
N LEU A 158 0.59 14.92 -24.57
CA LEU A 158 -0.58 15.44 -23.88
C LEU A 158 -0.39 16.88 -23.43
N ASP A 159 -1.48 17.65 -23.42
CA ASP A 159 -1.56 18.91 -22.69
C ASP A 159 -1.64 18.66 -21.17
N TYR A 160 -1.10 19.56 -20.37
CA TYR A 160 -1.03 19.38 -18.92
C TYR A 160 -2.41 19.36 -18.24
N HIS A 161 -3.39 20.13 -18.75
CA HIS A 161 -4.76 20.08 -18.22
C HIS A 161 -5.38 18.71 -18.47
N ILE A 162 -5.22 18.20 -19.69
CA ILE A 162 -5.73 16.87 -20.08
C ILE A 162 -5.07 15.79 -19.23
N ALA A 163 -3.75 15.85 -19.04
CA ALA A 163 -3.02 14.90 -18.21
C ALA A 163 -3.52 14.90 -16.76
N PHE A 164 -3.80 16.07 -16.18
CA PHE A 164 -4.36 16.18 -14.83
C PHE A 164 -5.78 15.59 -14.75
N TYR A 165 -6.66 15.89 -15.70
CA TYR A 165 -8.02 15.31 -15.71
C TYR A 165 -8.00 13.79 -15.86
N ILE A 166 -7.15 13.25 -16.74
CA ILE A 166 -6.96 11.80 -16.87
C ILE A 166 -6.46 11.21 -15.55
N GLY A 167 -5.50 11.85 -14.89
CA GLY A 167 -5.00 11.42 -13.57
C GLY A 167 -6.10 11.39 -12.49
N ILE A 168 -6.97 12.41 -12.44
CA ILE A 168 -8.12 12.43 -11.53
C ILE A 168 -9.08 11.27 -11.83
N ILE A 169 -9.38 11.01 -13.11
CA ILE A 169 -10.24 9.90 -13.53
C ILE A 169 -9.64 8.56 -13.13
N ILE A 170 -8.33 8.35 -13.39
CA ILE A 170 -7.61 7.14 -12.99
C ILE A 170 -7.67 6.97 -11.47
N CYS A 171 -7.44 8.05 -10.71
CA CYS A 171 -7.53 8.01 -9.26
C CYS A 171 -8.92 7.59 -8.79
N MET A 172 -9.98 8.23 -9.30
CA MET A 172 -11.36 7.88 -8.92
C MET A 172 -11.71 6.43 -9.26
N ALA A 173 -11.30 5.96 -10.44
CA ALA A 173 -11.48 4.57 -10.85
C ALA A 173 -10.69 3.61 -9.95
N LEU A 174 -9.44 3.94 -9.61
CA LEU A 174 -8.59 3.16 -8.74
C LEU A 174 -9.19 3.06 -7.33
N LEU A 175 -9.62 4.19 -6.74
CA LEU A 175 -10.29 4.22 -5.43
C LEU A 175 -11.57 3.38 -5.44
N PHE A 176 -12.35 3.44 -6.52
CA PHE A 176 -13.54 2.62 -6.66
C PHE A 176 -13.21 1.12 -6.71
N VAL A 177 -12.23 0.71 -7.52
CA VAL A 177 -11.76 -0.68 -7.62
C VAL A 177 -11.21 -1.18 -6.28
N LEU A 178 -10.41 -0.37 -5.59
CA LEU A 178 -9.95 -0.69 -4.22
C LEU A 178 -11.13 -0.87 -3.27
N GLY A 179 -12.13 0.01 -3.33
CA GLY A 179 -13.34 -0.14 -2.52
C GLY A 179 -14.09 -1.44 -2.81
N LEU A 180 -14.26 -1.81 -4.09
CA LEU A 180 -14.84 -3.11 -4.46
C LEU A 180 -14.03 -4.27 -3.87
N PHE A 181 -12.69 -4.18 -3.93
CA PHE A 181 -11.78 -5.17 -3.35
C PHE A 181 -11.95 -5.28 -1.82
N LEU A 182 -11.95 -4.16 -1.09
CA LEU A 182 -12.18 -4.17 0.37
C LEU A 182 -13.55 -4.75 0.72
N GLY A 183 -14.60 -4.42 -0.05
CA GLY A 183 -15.94 -4.94 0.17
C GLY A 183 -16.00 -6.46 -0.03
N ALA A 184 -15.35 -6.97 -1.08
CA ALA A 184 -15.26 -8.40 -1.35
C ALA A 184 -14.51 -9.15 -0.25
N VAL A 185 -13.36 -8.63 0.18
CA VAL A 185 -12.57 -9.21 1.28
C VAL A 185 -13.34 -9.18 2.60
N SER A 186 -14.12 -8.12 2.85
CA SER A 186 -14.91 -7.97 4.07
C SER A 186 -16.20 -8.81 4.09
N LYS A 187 -16.48 -9.61 3.05
CA LYS A 187 -17.77 -10.34 2.86
C LYS A 187 -18.99 -9.42 3.02
N LYS A 188 -18.86 -8.14 2.64
CA LYS A 188 -19.91 -7.13 2.68
C LYS A 188 -20.27 -6.71 1.26
N ASN A 189 -21.27 -5.83 1.12
CA ASN A 189 -21.68 -5.33 -0.18
C ASN A 189 -20.54 -4.53 -0.85
N MET A 190 -19.99 -5.09 -1.93
CA MET A 190 -18.87 -4.52 -2.71
C MET A 190 -19.19 -3.11 -3.19
N TRP A 191 -20.38 -2.89 -3.74
CA TRP A 191 -20.81 -1.59 -4.27
C TRP A 191 -20.87 -0.51 -3.20
N SER A 192 -21.26 -0.87 -1.98
CA SER A 192 -21.28 0.08 -0.85
C SER A 192 -19.86 0.53 -0.49
N TYR A 193 -18.89 -0.38 -0.49
CA TYR A 193 -17.50 -0.03 -0.22
C TYR A 193 -16.88 0.79 -1.36
N GLY A 194 -17.13 0.43 -2.63
CA GLY A 194 -16.75 1.24 -3.78
C GLY A 194 -17.31 2.66 -3.71
N ALA A 195 -18.59 2.81 -3.35
CA ALA A 195 -19.20 4.13 -3.17
C ALA A 195 -18.56 4.93 -2.02
N LYS A 196 -18.21 4.27 -0.89
CA LYS A 196 -17.56 4.92 0.26
C LYS A 196 -16.16 5.42 -0.09
N THR A 197 -15.36 4.63 -0.79
CA THR A 197 -14.00 5.03 -1.18
C THR A 197 -14.03 6.13 -2.24
N LEU A 198 -14.98 6.07 -3.17
CA LEU A 198 -15.20 7.15 -4.13
C LEU A 198 -15.64 8.44 -3.43
N PHE A 199 -16.56 8.34 -2.46
CA PHE A 199 -16.96 9.48 -1.63
C PHE A 199 -15.78 10.09 -0.88
N ALA A 200 -14.88 9.27 -0.35
CA ALA A 200 -13.66 9.77 0.29
C ALA A 200 -12.78 10.56 -0.69
N GLY A 201 -12.59 10.08 -1.92
CA GLY A 201 -11.86 10.82 -2.97
C GLY A 201 -12.52 12.15 -3.32
N ILE A 202 -13.85 12.17 -3.45
CA ILE A 202 -14.62 13.41 -3.68
C ILE A 202 -14.47 14.37 -2.49
N LEU A 203 -14.58 13.85 -1.27
CA LEU A 203 -14.41 14.64 -0.05
C LEU A 203 -13.01 15.26 0.00
N THR A 204 -11.96 14.49 -0.31
CA THR A 204 -10.59 15.02 -0.43
C THR A 204 -10.51 16.14 -1.46
N ALA A 205 -11.14 15.99 -2.62
CA ALA A 205 -11.15 17.03 -3.65
C ALA A 205 -11.86 18.31 -3.19
N VAL A 206 -13.01 18.17 -2.49
CA VAL A 206 -13.74 19.31 -1.91
C VAL A 206 -12.91 20.01 -0.83
N LEU A 207 -12.27 19.25 0.06
CA LEU A 207 -11.39 19.81 1.09
C LEU A 207 -10.19 20.54 0.48
N MET A 208 -9.58 19.98 -0.56
CA MET A 208 -8.50 20.63 -1.30
C MET A 208 -8.95 21.94 -1.95
N LEU A 209 -10.16 21.98 -2.51
CA LEU A 209 -10.74 23.22 -3.05
C LEU A 209 -10.94 24.27 -1.96
N LEU A 210 -11.44 23.88 -0.79
CA LEU A 210 -11.59 24.79 0.36
C LEU A 210 -10.24 25.34 0.83
N VAL A 211 -9.21 24.49 0.92
CA VAL A 211 -7.85 24.91 1.27
C VAL A 211 -7.28 25.85 0.22
N SER A 212 -7.48 25.57 -1.07
CA SER A 212 -7.08 26.45 -2.17
C SER A 212 -7.72 27.84 -2.04
N TRP A 213 -9.01 27.90 -1.70
CA TRP A 213 -9.71 29.17 -1.49
C TRP A 213 -9.16 29.93 -0.27
N LEU A 214 -8.94 29.23 0.84
CA LEU A 214 -8.40 29.82 2.08
C LEU A 214 -6.98 30.38 1.90
N THR A 215 -6.17 29.72 1.06
CA THR A 215 -4.78 30.12 0.79
C THR A 215 -4.66 31.17 -0.32
N GLY A 216 -5.76 31.52 -0.99
CA GLY A 216 -5.76 32.43 -2.13
C GLY A 216 -5.16 31.83 -3.41
N ALA A 217 -4.95 30.51 -3.48
CA ALA A 217 -4.40 29.84 -4.65
C ALA A 217 -5.37 29.85 -5.85
N SER A 218 -6.68 29.90 -5.58
CA SER A 218 -7.74 29.95 -6.60
C SER A 218 -8.41 31.33 -6.71
N GLY A 219 -7.74 32.39 -6.26
CA GLY A 219 -8.26 33.78 -6.24
C GLY A 219 -7.47 34.73 -7.14
#